data_AF-A0A3A8QSD1-F1
#
_entry.id   AF-A0A3A8QSD1-F1
#
_cell.length_a   1.000
_cell.length_b   1.000
_cell.length_c   1.000
_cell.angle_alpha   90.00
_cell.angle_beta   90.00
_cell.angle_gamma   90.00
#
_symmetry.space_group_name_H-M   'P 1'
#
loop_
_entity.id
_entity.type
_entity.pdbx_description
1 polymer ?
#
loop_
_entity_poly.entity_id
_entity_poly.type
_entity_poly.pdbx_seq_one_letter_code
_entity_poly.pdbx_strand_id
1 'polypeptide(L)'
;MTPLKVTLHELTNAGEKTKAFVQRAIQLMEEVVNTQGFRDAVAQQKFSYIHHHGTDHSKDALMRYLFEGRELGTDADHEIDLRINLRAFYYGFRPIRVLNKKTVGSTNLGGPVIHTNLYHINNWVAHDDVASGVGHWLHEWMHVVGYEHEDANGDENDVAYAIGAIAEHIAWERLGSSRALSSSS
;
A
#
# COMPACT_ATOMS: atom_id res chain seq x y z
N MET A 1 8.07 -19.68 9.87
CA MET A 1 8.23 -18.41 9.13
C MET A 1 8.07 -17.29 10.13
N THR A 2 8.99 -16.33 10.12
CA THR A 2 8.92 -15.18 11.02
C THR A 2 7.75 -14.30 10.60
N PRO A 3 6.82 -13.96 11.51
CA PRO A 3 5.77 -12.99 11.22
C PRO A 3 6.38 -11.63 10.88
N LEU A 4 5.77 -10.91 9.94
CA LEU A 4 6.07 -9.52 9.67
C LEU A 4 5.50 -8.64 10.78
N LYS A 5 6.24 -7.59 11.15
CA LYS A 5 5.76 -6.50 12.00
C LYS A 5 5.46 -5.29 11.14
N VAL A 6 4.39 -4.54 11.41
CA VAL A 6 4.09 -3.28 10.71
C VAL A 6 4.24 -2.13 11.69
N THR A 7 5.19 -1.24 11.43
CA THR A 7 5.50 -0.14 12.33
C THR A 7 5.26 1.21 11.69
N LEU A 8 4.46 2.03 12.35
CA LEU A 8 4.35 3.45 12.04
C LEU A 8 5.40 4.23 12.81
N HIS A 9 6.46 4.62 12.11
CA HIS A 9 7.50 5.48 12.65
C HIS A 9 7.05 6.94 12.73
N GLU A 10 6.34 7.39 11.71
CA GLU A 10 5.96 8.79 11.59
C GLU A 10 4.59 8.96 10.92
N LEU A 11 3.77 9.86 11.47
CA LEU A 11 2.53 10.33 10.85
C LEU A 11 2.42 11.84 10.97
N THR A 12 2.58 12.54 9.85
CA THR A 12 2.52 14.00 9.79
C THR A 12 1.21 14.50 9.18
N ASN A 13 0.81 15.71 9.58
CA ASN A 13 -0.40 16.41 9.10
C ASN A 13 -1.74 15.67 9.37
N ALA A 14 -1.80 14.88 10.45
CA ALA A 14 -3.00 14.16 10.85
C ALA A 14 -3.64 14.75 12.12
N GLY A 15 -4.97 14.94 12.11
CA GLY A 15 -5.75 15.18 13.31
C GLY A 15 -6.06 13.89 14.07
N GLU A 16 -6.54 14.00 15.32
CA GLU A 16 -6.73 12.84 16.22
C GLU A 16 -7.62 11.74 15.63
N LYS A 17 -8.73 12.09 14.97
CA LYS A 17 -9.60 11.10 14.31
C LYS A 17 -8.85 10.31 13.25
N THR A 18 -8.02 10.99 12.45
CA THR A 18 -7.20 10.37 11.40
C THR A 18 -6.10 9.50 12.00
N LYS A 19 -5.46 9.94 13.09
CA LYS A 19 -4.46 9.12 13.80
C LYS A 19 -5.04 7.80 14.29
N ALA A 20 -6.21 7.84 14.93
CA ALA A 20 -6.90 6.64 15.40
C ALA A 20 -7.32 5.72 14.23
N PHE A 21 -7.73 6.28 13.10
CA PHE A 21 -7.99 5.50 11.88
C PHE A 21 -6.71 4.83 11.36
N VAL A 22 -5.61 5.58 11.21
CA VAL A 22 -4.33 5.06 10.71
C VAL A 22 -3.82 3.92 11.60
N GLN A 23 -3.88 4.09 12.93
CA GLN A 23 -3.49 3.04 13.89
C GLN A 23 -4.28 1.74 13.71
N ARG A 24 -5.60 1.82 13.52
CA ARG A 24 -6.44 0.64 13.26
C ARG A 24 -6.08 -0.02 11.94
N ALA A 25 -5.84 0.77 10.89
CA ALA A 25 -5.43 0.23 9.60
C ALA A 25 -4.04 -0.42 9.64
N ILE A 26 -3.08 0.10 10.41
CA ILE A 26 -1.77 -0.55 10.61
C ILE A 26 -1.91 -1.90 11.31
N GLN A 27 -2.71 -1.95 12.38
CA GLN A 27 -2.99 -3.21 13.09
C GLN A 27 -3.62 -4.24 12.13
N LEU A 28 -4.63 -3.81 11.37
CA LEU A 28 -5.28 -4.69 10.39
C LEU A 28 -4.32 -5.10 9.27
N MET A 29 -3.45 -4.21 8.79
CA MET A 29 -2.43 -4.50 7.80
C MET A 29 -1.45 -5.57 8.30
N GLU A 30 -0.98 -5.47 9.55
CA GLU A 30 -0.14 -6.50 10.18
C GLU A 30 -0.84 -7.85 10.25
N GLU A 31 -2.12 -7.87 10.63
CA GLU A 31 -2.91 -9.10 10.62
C GLU A 31 -3.05 -9.70 9.23
N VAL A 32 -3.30 -8.86 8.21
CA VAL A 32 -3.51 -9.28 6.81
C VAL A 32 -2.24 -9.92 6.23
N VAL A 33 -1.09 -9.22 6.31
CA VAL A 33 0.16 -9.70 5.68
C VAL A 33 0.68 -10.99 6.30
N ASN A 34 0.31 -11.25 7.56
CA ASN A 34 0.65 -12.47 8.28
C ASN A 34 -0.32 -13.63 8.05
N THR A 35 -1.38 -13.46 7.27
CA THR A 35 -2.27 -14.57 6.94
C THR A 35 -1.70 -15.49 5.88
N GLN A 36 -2.03 -16.78 5.98
CA GLN A 36 -1.76 -17.73 4.89
C GLN A 36 -2.51 -17.34 3.61
N GLY A 37 -3.75 -16.84 3.74
CA GLY A 37 -4.56 -16.39 2.60
C GLY A 37 -3.90 -15.29 1.79
N PHE A 38 -3.28 -14.31 2.44
CA PHE A 38 -2.51 -13.26 1.76
C PHE A 38 -1.33 -13.85 0.99
N ARG A 39 -0.53 -14.70 1.63
CA ARG A 39 0.59 -15.39 0.98
C ARG A 39 0.16 -16.21 -0.23
N ASP A 40 -0.90 -16.99 -0.10
CA ASP A 40 -1.41 -17.85 -1.16
C ASP A 40 -1.94 -17.02 -2.33
N ALA A 41 -2.67 -15.94 -2.05
CA ALA A 41 -3.18 -15.02 -3.06
C ALA A 41 -2.01 -14.39 -3.86
N VAL A 42 -0.98 -13.88 -3.18
CA VAL A 42 0.21 -13.35 -3.86
C VAL A 42 0.92 -14.44 -4.67
N ALA A 43 1.09 -15.64 -4.10
CA ALA A 43 1.72 -16.78 -4.78
C ALA A 43 0.93 -17.27 -6.02
N GLN A 44 -0.37 -17.01 -6.09
CA GLN A 44 -1.23 -17.37 -7.23
C GLN A 44 -1.43 -16.21 -8.22
N GLN A 45 -1.21 -14.96 -7.81
CA GLN A 45 -1.40 -13.77 -8.65
C GLN A 45 -0.55 -13.82 -9.93
N LYS A 46 -1.18 -13.52 -11.06
CA LYS A 46 -0.48 -13.34 -12.34
C LYS A 46 -0.18 -11.86 -12.52
N PHE A 47 1.06 -11.48 -12.26
CA PHE A 47 1.50 -10.11 -12.45
C PHE A 47 1.76 -9.86 -13.93
N SER A 48 1.24 -8.76 -14.46
CA SER A 48 1.52 -8.29 -15.82
C SER A 48 2.94 -7.74 -15.93
N TYR A 49 3.40 -7.07 -14.88
CA TYR A 49 4.71 -6.43 -14.79
C TYR A 49 5.32 -6.66 -13.41
N ILE A 50 6.51 -7.26 -13.38
CA ILE A 50 7.33 -7.41 -12.18
C ILE A 50 8.66 -6.72 -12.49
N HIS A 51 8.81 -5.47 -12.09
CA HIS A 51 10.08 -4.76 -12.15
C HIS A 51 10.45 -4.23 -10.78
N HIS A 52 11.67 -4.53 -10.39
CA HIS A 52 12.25 -4.16 -9.11
C HIS A 52 13.58 -3.48 -9.41
N HIS A 53 13.94 -2.40 -8.73
CA HIS A 53 15.16 -1.64 -9.02
C HIS A 53 16.47 -2.44 -8.84
N GLY A 54 16.40 -3.63 -8.26
CA GLY A 54 17.48 -4.62 -8.26
C GLY A 54 17.58 -5.42 -9.58
N THR A 55 18.28 -6.56 -9.54
CA THR A 55 18.53 -7.38 -10.74
C THR A 55 17.60 -8.59 -10.88
N ASP A 56 16.86 -8.94 -9.82
CA ASP A 56 15.99 -10.10 -9.80
C ASP A 56 14.52 -9.66 -9.89
N HIS A 57 13.93 -9.87 -11.06
CA HIS A 57 12.56 -9.52 -11.41
C HIS A 57 11.61 -10.73 -11.33
N SER A 58 12.03 -11.81 -10.65
CA SER A 58 11.22 -13.01 -10.51
C SER A 58 10.12 -12.84 -9.46
N LYS A 59 9.07 -13.65 -9.57
CA LYS A 59 8.06 -13.77 -8.53
C LYS A 59 8.64 -14.30 -7.22
N ASP A 60 9.65 -15.16 -7.28
CA ASP A 60 10.33 -15.66 -6.08
C ASP A 60 11.06 -14.53 -5.33
N ALA A 61 11.69 -13.60 -6.06
CA ALA A 61 12.27 -12.40 -5.46
C ALA A 61 11.21 -11.52 -4.79
N LEU A 62 10.07 -11.29 -5.46
CA LEU A 62 8.93 -10.58 -4.88
C LEU A 62 8.47 -11.21 -3.58
N MET A 63 8.26 -12.53 -3.57
CA MET A 63 7.84 -13.25 -2.38
C MET A 63 8.88 -13.11 -1.26
N ARG A 64 10.18 -13.17 -1.57
CA ARG A 64 11.22 -12.94 -0.57
C ARG A 64 11.18 -11.51 -0.03
N TYR A 65 11.25 -10.49 -0.87
CA TYR A 65 11.28 -9.10 -0.41
C TYR A 65 10.05 -8.71 0.40
N LEU A 66 8.85 -9.08 -0.07
CA LEU A 66 7.61 -8.82 0.63
C LEU A 66 7.56 -9.49 2.00
N PHE A 67 7.92 -10.78 2.09
CA PHE A 67 7.74 -11.56 3.32
C PHE A 67 8.95 -11.59 4.26
N GLU A 68 10.08 -11.07 3.82
CA GLU A 68 11.24 -10.81 4.65
C GLU A 68 11.31 -9.35 5.12
N GLY A 69 10.35 -8.50 4.73
CA GLY A 69 10.34 -7.08 5.10
C GLY A 69 11.55 -6.32 4.58
N ARG A 70 12.04 -6.66 3.37
CA ARG A 70 13.25 -6.05 2.84
C ARG A 70 12.89 -4.82 2.00
N GLU A 71 13.35 -3.66 2.43
CA GLU A 71 13.26 -2.40 1.67
C GLU A 71 14.44 -2.22 0.70
N LEU A 72 14.31 -1.31 -0.25
CA LEU A 72 15.36 -1.09 -1.25
C LEU A 72 16.65 -0.61 -0.58
N GLY A 73 17.72 -1.41 -0.71
CA GLY A 73 19.03 -1.08 -0.15
C GLY A 73 19.19 -1.39 1.33
N THR A 74 18.25 -2.10 1.96
CA THR A 74 18.35 -2.56 3.35
C THR A 74 18.49 -4.08 3.42
N ASP A 75 18.88 -4.57 4.60
CA ASP A 75 18.79 -6.00 4.93
C ASP A 75 17.34 -6.36 5.30
N ALA A 76 17.04 -7.65 5.25
CA ALA A 76 15.75 -8.16 5.73
C ALA A 76 15.70 -8.08 7.26
N ASP A 77 14.63 -7.50 7.80
CA ASP A 77 14.40 -7.39 9.25
C ASP A 77 12.99 -7.88 9.66
N HIS A 78 12.20 -8.38 8.71
CA HIS A 78 10.81 -8.77 8.88
C HIS A 78 9.91 -7.61 9.37
N GLU A 79 10.21 -6.37 8.97
CA GLU A 79 9.43 -5.19 9.30
C GLU A 79 8.91 -4.48 8.03
N ILE A 80 7.70 -3.94 8.12
CA ILE A 80 7.14 -2.99 7.16
C ILE A 80 7.16 -1.63 7.84
N ASP A 81 8.07 -0.76 7.41
CA ASP A 81 8.26 0.56 7.98
C ASP A 81 7.39 1.61 7.27
N LEU A 82 6.47 2.22 8.01
CA LEU A 82 5.59 3.25 7.50
C LEU A 82 5.98 4.63 8.03
N ARG A 83 6.27 5.56 7.12
CA ARG A 83 6.38 7.00 7.39
C ARG A 83 5.40 7.73 6.50
N ILE A 84 4.29 8.16 7.08
CA ILE A 84 3.14 8.67 6.32
C ILE A 84 3.06 10.20 6.44
N ASN A 85 3.02 10.87 5.30
CA ASN A 85 2.77 12.30 5.21
C ASN A 85 1.43 12.55 4.51
N LEU A 86 0.47 13.11 5.25
CA LEU A 86 -0.81 13.50 4.66
C LEU A 86 -0.68 14.87 4.01
N ARG A 87 -0.98 14.98 2.71
CA ARG A 87 -0.93 16.27 2.00
C ARG A 87 -2.02 16.40 0.95
N ALA A 88 -2.36 17.64 0.60
CA ALA A 88 -3.23 17.91 -0.52
C ALA A 88 -2.42 17.84 -1.83
N PHE A 89 -2.92 17.10 -2.81
CA PHE A 89 -2.31 17.01 -4.14
C PHE A 89 -3.04 18.00 -5.04
N TYR A 90 -2.31 18.87 -5.73
CA TYR A 90 -2.88 19.93 -6.57
C TYR A 90 -2.47 19.75 -8.04
N TYR A 91 -3.37 20.07 -8.98
CA TYR A 91 -3.09 19.97 -10.42
C TYR A 91 -2.59 21.32 -10.97
N GLY A 92 -1.30 21.39 -11.33
CA GLY A 92 -0.69 22.52 -12.04
C GLY A 92 -0.58 23.86 -11.29
N PHE A 93 -0.13 24.91 -11.99
CA PHE A 93 0.08 26.28 -11.48
C PHE A 93 -1.19 27.17 -11.49
N ARG A 94 -2.40 26.58 -11.58
CA ARG A 94 -3.62 27.39 -11.73
C ARG A 94 -4.12 27.96 -10.40
N PRO A 95 -4.69 29.19 -10.40
CA PRO A 95 -5.09 29.93 -9.20
C PRO A 95 -6.26 29.31 -8.42
N ILE A 96 -6.87 28.24 -8.93
CA ILE A 96 -7.89 27.45 -8.22
C ILE A 96 -7.26 26.09 -7.93
N ARG A 97 -6.93 25.86 -6.65
CA ARG A 97 -6.42 24.62 -6.10
C ARG A 97 -7.45 23.49 -6.20
N VAL A 98 -7.67 22.94 -7.39
CA VAL A 98 -8.47 21.73 -7.55
C VAL A 98 -7.67 20.57 -6.99
N LEU A 99 -8.19 19.94 -5.93
CA LEU A 99 -7.62 18.72 -5.38
C LEU A 99 -7.58 17.65 -6.48
N ASN A 100 -6.39 17.11 -6.74
CA ASN A 100 -6.25 15.97 -7.62
C ASN A 100 -6.89 14.75 -6.94
N LYS A 101 -8.11 14.40 -7.34
CA LYS A 101 -8.82 13.24 -6.81
C LYS A 101 -8.37 11.91 -7.44
N LYS A 102 -7.58 11.96 -8.52
CA LYS A 102 -7.15 10.76 -9.24
C LYS A 102 -5.99 10.05 -8.54
N THR A 103 -5.09 10.82 -7.92
CA THR A 103 -3.93 10.26 -7.22
C THR A 103 -4.28 10.01 -5.76
N VAL A 104 -4.20 8.75 -5.33
CA VAL A 104 -4.47 8.34 -3.95
C VAL A 104 -3.27 8.62 -3.05
N GLY A 105 -2.08 8.27 -3.51
CA GLY A 105 -0.82 8.64 -2.89
C GLY A 105 0.34 8.65 -3.89
N SER A 106 1.53 8.80 -3.34
CA SER A 106 2.77 8.70 -4.10
C SER A 106 3.92 8.42 -3.15
N THR A 107 4.86 7.60 -3.60
CA THR A 107 6.11 7.32 -2.90
C THR A 107 7.25 7.42 -3.91
N ASN A 108 8.34 8.08 -3.52
CA ASN A 108 9.54 8.07 -4.36
C ASN A 108 10.14 6.65 -4.31
N LEU A 109 10.58 6.11 -5.44
CA LEU A 109 11.18 4.77 -5.50
C LEU A 109 12.32 4.62 -4.47
N GLY A 110 12.21 3.64 -3.57
CA GLY A 110 13.14 3.41 -2.46
C GLY A 110 13.18 4.50 -1.38
N GLY A 111 12.36 5.53 -1.51
CA GLY A 111 12.23 6.60 -0.52
C GLY A 111 11.29 6.16 0.62
N PRO A 112 11.62 6.42 1.89
CA PRO A 112 10.89 5.83 3.01
C PRO A 112 9.57 6.54 3.33
N VAL A 113 9.23 7.64 2.65
CA VAL A 113 8.09 8.50 2.95
C VAL A 113 6.96 8.27 1.96
N ILE A 114 5.83 7.81 2.48
CA ILE A 114 4.60 7.61 1.74
C ILE A 114 3.75 8.89 1.84
N HIS A 115 3.47 9.52 0.70
CA HIS A 115 2.56 10.66 0.67
C HIS A 115 1.13 10.19 0.39
N THR A 116 0.21 10.42 1.32
CA THR A 116 -1.21 10.07 1.14
C THR A 116 -2.03 11.34 0.92
N ASN A 117 -2.94 11.31 -0.06
CA ASN A 117 -3.77 12.44 -0.41
C ASN A 117 -4.87 12.68 0.65
N LEU A 118 -4.93 13.91 1.15
CA LEU A 118 -5.92 14.35 2.15
C LEU A 118 -7.37 14.11 1.72
N TYR A 119 -7.68 14.17 0.42
CA TYR A 119 -9.03 13.89 -0.06
C TYR A 119 -9.48 12.47 0.25
N HIS A 120 -8.65 11.48 -0.06
CA HIS A 120 -8.96 10.06 0.08
C HIS A 120 -8.96 9.62 1.53
N ILE A 121 -7.95 10.00 2.31
CA ILE A 121 -7.91 9.68 3.75
C ILE A 121 -9.09 10.27 4.50
N ASN A 122 -9.53 11.49 4.17
CA ASN A 122 -10.72 12.07 4.79
C ASN A 122 -12.00 11.31 4.40
N ASN A 123 -12.09 10.85 3.16
CA ASN A 123 -13.21 10.03 2.70
C ASN A 123 -13.26 8.68 3.44
N TRP A 124 -12.12 7.99 3.57
CA TRP A 124 -12.06 6.72 4.31
C TRP A 124 -12.37 6.90 5.79
N VAL A 125 -11.82 7.94 6.43
CA VAL A 125 -12.11 8.28 7.83
C VAL A 125 -13.60 8.65 8.05
N ALA A 126 -14.27 9.21 7.04
CA ALA A 126 -15.68 9.53 7.12
C ALA A 126 -16.58 8.28 7.04
N HIS A 127 -16.15 7.26 6.29
CA HIS A 127 -16.90 6.02 6.05
C HIS A 127 -16.39 4.81 6.84
N ASP A 128 -15.40 5.02 7.73
CA ASP A 128 -14.69 3.97 8.46
C ASP A 128 -14.10 2.87 7.54
N ASP A 129 -13.62 3.27 6.35
CA ASP A 129 -13.07 2.39 5.32
C ASP A 129 -11.59 2.05 5.60
N VAL A 130 -11.36 1.29 6.68
CA VAL A 130 -10.03 0.90 7.15
C VAL A 130 -9.31 0.03 6.10
N ALA A 131 -10.06 -0.80 5.37
CA ALA A 131 -9.51 -1.71 4.36
C ALA A 131 -8.89 -0.98 3.16
N SER A 132 -9.49 0.10 2.66
CA SER A 132 -8.83 0.91 1.63
C SER A 132 -7.53 1.56 2.13
N GLY A 133 -7.44 1.90 3.42
CA GLY A 133 -6.19 2.36 4.03
C GLY A 133 -5.10 1.29 4.01
N VAL A 134 -5.44 0.04 4.32
CA VAL A 134 -4.53 -1.12 4.27
C VAL A 134 -3.99 -1.33 2.86
N GLY A 135 -4.87 -1.43 1.86
CA GLY A 135 -4.47 -1.65 0.48
C GLY A 135 -3.59 -0.53 -0.06
N HIS A 136 -3.98 0.72 0.22
CA HIS A 136 -3.22 1.91 -0.18
C HIS A 136 -1.80 1.91 0.38
N TRP A 137 -1.62 1.73 1.69
CA TRP A 137 -0.27 1.79 2.27
C TRP A 137 0.59 0.59 1.91
N LEU A 138 0.00 -0.59 1.68
CA LEU A 138 0.79 -1.72 1.17
C LEU A 138 1.23 -1.51 -0.28
N HIS A 139 0.36 -0.94 -1.14
CA HIS A 139 0.72 -0.53 -2.50
C HIS A 139 1.92 0.43 -2.48
N GLU A 140 1.81 1.50 -1.70
CA GLU A 140 2.87 2.51 -1.62
C GLU A 140 4.16 1.95 -1.01
N TRP A 141 4.05 1.04 -0.04
CA TRP A 141 5.22 0.36 0.52
C TRP A 141 5.94 -0.53 -0.51
N MET A 142 5.24 -1.10 -1.50
CA MET A 142 5.92 -1.83 -2.59
C MET A 142 6.88 -0.93 -3.38
N HIS A 143 6.62 0.38 -3.47
CA HIS A 143 7.57 1.34 -4.03
C HIS A 143 8.78 1.61 -3.11
N VAL A 144 8.60 1.51 -1.79
CA VAL A 144 9.70 1.55 -0.80
C VAL A 144 10.59 0.30 -0.94
N VAL A 145 9.98 -0.87 -1.16
CA VAL A 145 10.69 -2.12 -1.48
C VAL A 145 11.49 -1.98 -2.77
N GLY A 146 11.02 -1.17 -3.73
CA GLY A 146 11.72 -0.88 -4.97
C GLY A 146 11.00 -1.41 -6.22
N TYR A 147 9.73 -1.79 -6.11
CA TYR A 147 8.90 -2.14 -7.25
C TYR A 147 8.31 -0.89 -7.90
N GLU A 148 8.25 -0.87 -9.24
CA GLU A 148 7.71 0.24 -10.02
C GLU A 148 6.54 -0.20 -10.91
N HIS A 149 5.77 0.77 -11.36
CA HIS A 149 4.77 0.57 -12.41
C HIS A 149 5.45 0.53 -13.79
N GLU A 150 4.85 -0.17 -14.75
CA GLU A 150 5.17 0.03 -16.15
C GLU A 150 4.74 1.47 -16.56
N ASP A 151 5.35 2.04 -17.61
CA ASP A 151 5.26 3.46 -18.05
C ASP A 151 3.85 4.12 -18.07
N ALA A 152 2.77 3.35 -17.90
CA ALA A 152 1.42 3.83 -17.62
C ALA A 152 0.95 3.42 -16.21
N ASN A 153 0.87 4.42 -15.31
CA ASN A 153 0.13 4.25 -14.05
C ASN A 153 -1.30 3.74 -14.34
N GLY A 154 -1.69 2.62 -13.73
CA GLY A 154 -3.06 2.11 -13.76
C GLY A 154 -3.24 0.67 -14.26
N ASP A 155 -2.16 -0.10 -14.44
CA ASP A 155 -2.30 -1.54 -14.61
C ASP A 155 -2.59 -2.22 -13.27
N GLU A 156 -3.85 -2.61 -13.07
CA GLU A 156 -4.33 -3.27 -11.86
C GLU A 156 -3.56 -4.57 -11.52
N ASN A 157 -2.85 -5.16 -12.50
CA ASN A 157 -2.09 -6.39 -12.34
C ASN A 157 -0.58 -6.18 -12.16
N ASP A 158 -0.08 -4.94 -12.12
CA ASP A 158 1.30 -4.72 -11.69
C ASP A 158 1.48 -5.02 -10.20
N VAL A 159 2.74 -5.17 -9.76
CA VAL A 159 3.03 -5.60 -8.39
C VAL A 159 2.39 -4.71 -7.35
N ALA A 160 2.56 -3.39 -7.42
CA ALA A 160 2.09 -2.50 -6.36
C ALA A 160 0.55 -2.48 -6.31
N TYR A 161 -0.14 -2.39 -7.45
CA TYR A 161 -1.61 -2.44 -7.48
C TYR A 161 -2.15 -3.79 -7.02
N ALA A 162 -1.64 -4.88 -7.55
CA ALA A 162 -2.15 -6.21 -7.22
C ALA A 162 -1.91 -6.55 -5.74
N ILE A 163 -0.74 -6.22 -5.18
CA ILE A 163 -0.46 -6.42 -3.75
C ILE A 163 -1.40 -5.60 -2.87
N GLY A 164 -1.60 -4.31 -3.20
CA GLY A 164 -2.54 -3.45 -2.49
C GLY A 164 -3.97 -3.98 -2.53
N ALA A 165 -4.44 -4.39 -3.72
CA ALA A 165 -5.78 -4.92 -3.91
C ALA A 165 -6.02 -6.25 -3.16
N ILE A 166 -5.04 -7.17 -3.17
CA ILE A 166 -5.10 -8.42 -2.40
C ILE A 166 -5.22 -8.12 -0.90
N ALA A 167 -4.43 -7.16 -0.39
CA ALA A 167 -4.47 -6.79 1.02
C ALA A 167 -5.79 -6.14 1.43
N GLU A 168 -6.29 -5.19 0.62
CA GLU A 168 -7.60 -4.57 0.84
C GLU A 168 -8.72 -5.63 0.84
N HIS A 169 -8.70 -6.58 -0.08
CA HIS A 169 -9.71 -7.64 -0.15
C HIS A 169 -9.74 -8.48 1.14
N ILE A 170 -8.59 -8.96 1.60
CA ILE A 170 -8.50 -9.76 2.83
C ILE A 170 -8.84 -8.92 4.07
N ALA A 171 -8.49 -7.63 4.07
CA ALA A 171 -8.91 -6.71 5.11
C ALA A 171 -10.44 -6.60 5.20
N TRP A 172 -11.12 -6.49 4.05
CA TRP A 172 -12.58 -6.46 3.98
C TRP A 172 -13.22 -7.75 4.53
N GLU A 173 -12.70 -8.92 4.14
CA GLU A 173 -13.16 -10.21 4.65
C GLU A 173 -13.05 -10.30 6.17
N ARG A 174 -11.92 -9.85 6.74
CA ARG A 174 -11.69 -9.82 8.19
C ARG A 174 -12.64 -8.89 8.94
N LEU A 175 -13.00 -7.77 8.34
CA LEU A 175 -13.97 -6.83 8.91
C LEU A 175 -15.43 -7.34 8.77
N GLY A 176 -15.64 -8.55 8.24
CA GLY A 176 -16.97 -9.14 8.06
C GLY A 176 -17.80 -8.41 6.99
N SER A 177 -17.14 -7.68 6.08
CA SER A 177 -17.77 -6.83 5.09
C SER A 177 -17.39 -7.31 3.70
N SER A 178 -18.32 -7.95 2.99
CA SER A 178 -18.08 -8.45 1.64
C SER A 178 -18.21 -7.32 0.62
N ARG A 179 -17.08 -6.80 0.12
CA ARG A 179 -17.07 -6.03 -1.13
C ARG A 179 -16.81 -7.02 -2.26
N ALA A 180 -17.75 -7.18 -3.18
CA ALA A 180 -17.51 -7.98 -4.38
C ALA A 180 -16.30 -7.38 -5.10
N LEU A 181 -15.28 -8.20 -5.39
CA LEU A 181 -14.17 -7.80 -6.27
C LEU A 181 -14.81 -7.30 -7.56
N SER A 182 -14.74 -5.99 -7.81
CA SER A 182 -15.17 -5.45 -9.09
C SER A 182 -14.18 -5.97 -10.12
N SER A 183 -14.58 -7.01 -10.84
CA SER A 183 -13.90 -7.42 -12.06
C SER A 183 -14.06 -6.27 -13.06
N SER A 184 -13.05 -5.41 -13.15
CA SER A 184 -12.89 -4.47 -14.25
C SER A 184 -12.72 -5.29 -15.52
N SER A 185 -13.75 -5.29 -16.37
CA SER A 185 -13.73 -5.85 -17.73
C SER A 185 -13.02 -4.92 -18.70
#